data_AF-A0A937QIJ7-F1
#
_entry.id   AF-A0A937QIJ7-F1
#
_cell.length_a   1.000
_cell.length_b   1.000
_cell.length_c   1.000
_cell.angle_alpha   90.00
_cell.angle_beta   90.00
_cell.angle_gamma   90.00
#
_symmetry.space_group_name_H-M   'P 1'
#
loop_
_entity.id
_entity.type
_entity.pdbx_description
1 polymer ?
#
loop_
_entity_poly.entity_id
_entity_poly.type
_entity_poly.pdbx_seq_one_letter_code
_entity_poly.pdbx_strand_id
1 'polypeptide(L)'
;MDEALRVYSWRGVLTESIKATDIKSRADARKLGPFADHQRRRLCWVRWTQIEKTGHWRRAHFRHLPKPSNLTRVQNEVTKEIERRNSAKSESVRHKKAKEHLATYLKKLLSEE
;
A
#
# COMPACT_ATOMS: atom_id res chain seq x y z
N MET A 1 5.48 11.59 11.62
CA MET A 1 5.92 11.85 10.24
C MET A 1 4.85 12.69 9.58
N ASP A 2 5.22 13.79 8.95
CA ASP A 2 4.23 14.71 8.38
C ASP A 2 3.85 14.29 6.95
N GLU A 3 4.67 13.47 6.29
CA GLU A 3 4.44 12.95 4.94
C GLU A 3 4.53 11.42 4.90
N ALA A 4 3.88 10.81 3.91
CA ALA A 4 3.93 9.38 3.63
C ALA A 4 3.81 9.13 2.12
N LEU A 5 4.22 7.93 1.70
CA LEU A 5 3.91 7.42 0.37
C LEU A 5 2.51 6.78 0.41
N ARG A 6 1.59 7.30 -0.39
CA ARG A 6 0.36 6.64 -0.78
C ARG A 6 0.69 5.53 -1.77
N VAL A 7 0.23 4.33 -1.47
CA VAL A 7 0.52 3.14 -2.26
C VAL A 7 -0.78 2.58 -2.82
N TYR A 8 -0.88 2.42 -4.13
CA TYR A 8 -2.09 1.86 -4.76
C TYR A 8 -2.20 0.34 -4.61
N SER A 9 -1.06 -0.35 -4.53
CA SER A 9 -0.98 -1.77 -4.18
C SER A 9 0.30 -2.07 -3.41
N TRP A 10 0.25 -2.91 -2.38
CA TRP A 10 1.41 -3.12 -1.49
C TRP A 10 2.70 -3.60 -2.21
N ARG A 11 2.53 -4.34 -3.32
CA ARG A 11 3.62 -4.80 -4.18
C ARG A 11 3.85 -3.90 -5.41
N GLY A 12 3.05 -2.84 -5.57
CA GLY A 12 3.09 -1.94 -6.72
C GLY A 12 4.30 -1.01 -6.74
N VAL A 13 4.45 -0.35 -7.88
CA VAL A 13 5.51 0.65 -8.14
C VAL A 13 4.94 2.07 -8.14
N LEU A 14 3.66 2.23 -8.47
CA LEU A 14 2.94 3.50 -8.39
C LEU A 14 2.80 3.94 -6.92
N THR A 15 3.47 5.04 -6.61
CA THR A 15 3.43 5.70 -5.30
C THR A 15 3.34 7.21 -5.49
N GLU A 16 2.62 7.87 -4.60
CA GLU A 16 2.43 9.32 -4.58
C GLU A 16 2.77 9.84 -3.18
N SER A 17 3.43 10.99 -3.05
CA SER A 17 3.65 11.60 -1.72
C SER A 17 2.39 12.32 -1.25
N ILE A 18 2.02 12.12 0.01
CA ILE A 18 0.86 12.76 0.63
C ILE A 18 1.20 13.31 2.00
N LYS A 19 0.74 14.52 2.31
CA LYS A 19 0.89 15.13 3.63
C LYS A 19 -0.24 14.69 4.55
N ALA A 20 0.06 14.53 5.82
CA ALA A 20 -0.92 14.11 6.82
C ALA A 20 -2.01 15.18 7.03
N THR A 21 -1.71 16.44 6.76
CA THR A 21 -2.66 17.56 6.88
C THR A 21 -3.69 17.62 5.77
N ASP A 22 -3.41 17.02 4.61
CA ASP A 22 -4.30 17.05 3.44
C ASP A 22 -5.47 16.06 3.59
N ILE A 23 -5.33 15.10 4.50
CA ILE A 23 -6.34 14.10 4.82
C ILE A 23 -7.35 14.69 5.81
N LYS A 24 -8.61 14.79 5.40
CA LYS A 24 -9.63 15.52 6.16
C LYS A 24 -10.23 14.72 7.30
N SER A 25 -10.33 13.39 7.14
CA SER A 25 -11.04 12.54 8.09
C SER A 25 -10.51 11.11 8.09
N ARG A 26 -10.94 10.32 9.09
CA ARG A 26 -10.62 8.89 9.15
C ARG A 26 -11.22 8.12 7.97
N ALA A 27 -12.41 8.50 7.48
CA ALA A 27 -13.03 7.87 6.32
C ALA A 27 -12.24 8.17 5.05
N ASP A 28 -11.77 9.41 4.91
CA ASP A 28 -10.92 9.85 3.81
C ASP A 28 -9.57 9.12 3.80
N ALA A 29 -8.92 9.01 4.98
CA ALA A 29 -7.70 8.22 5.15
C ALA A 29 -7.84 6.76 4.70
N ARG A 30 -9.02 6.15 4.90
CA ARG A 30 -9.31 4.77 4.48
C ARG A 30 -9.50 4.65 2.97
N LYS A 31 -9.97 5.70 2.29
CA LYS A 31 -10.11 5.75 0.82
C LYS A 31 -8.76 5.98 0.14
N LEU A 32 -7.91 6.83 0.74
CA LEU A 32 -6.62 7.20 0.17
C LEU A 32 -5.55 6.13 0.39
N GLY A 33 -5.55 5.49 1.57
CA GLY A 33 -4.59 4.46 1.92
C GLY A 33 -4.70 3.20 1.04
N PRO A 34 -3.70 2.29 1.11
CA PRO A 34 -2.67 2.17 2.15
C PRO A 34 -1.51 3.18 2.07
N PHE A 35 -0.89 3.45 3.23
CA PHE A 35 0.27 4.36 3.37
C PHE A 35 1.53 3.62 3.80
N ALA A 36 2.68 4.08 3.32
CA ALA A 36 4.00 3.53 3.63
C ALA A 36 5.06 4.63 3.81
N ASP A 37 6.14 4.32 4.52
CA ASP A 37 7.34 5.16 4.52
C ASP A 37 8.21 4.90 3.28
N HIS A 38 9.31 5.64 3.14
CA HIS A 38 10.29 5.47 2.06
C HIS A 38 10.94 4.07 2.03
N GLN A 39 10.96 3.36 3.17
CA GLN A 39 11.43 1.98 3.29
C GLN A 39 10.31 0.95 3.08
N ARG A 40 9.14 1.38 2.58
CA ARG A 40 7.93 0.56 2.38
C ARG A 40 7.44 -0.13 3.67
N ARG A 41 7.61 0.49 4.83
CA ARG A 41 7.01 0.08 6.11
C ARG A 41 5.65 0.75 6.29
N ARG A 42 4.66 -0.01 6.77
CA ARG A 42 3.28 0.46 6.88
C ARG A 42 3.15 1.62 7.86
N LEU A 43 2.37 2.60 7.45
CA LEU A 43 1.99 3.76 8.24
C LEU A 43 0.48 3.79 8.48
N CYS A 44 0.08 4.32 9.62
CA CYS A 44 -1.28 4.71 9.92
C CYS A 44 -1.35 6.24 10.04
N TRP A 45 -2.41 6.80 9.49
CA TRP A 45 -2.72 8.21 9.66
C TRP A 45 -3.39 8.44 11.02
N VAL A 46 -2.93 9.47 11.72
CA VAL A 46 -3.45 9.92 13.00
C VAL A 46 -4.06 11.30 12.79
N ARG A 47 -5.33 11.44 13.15
CA ARG A 47 -6.08 12.70 13.04
C ARG A 47 -5.52 13.78 13.95
N TRP A 48 -5.90 15.02 13.67
CA TRP A 48 -5.82 16.13 14.62
C TRP A 48 -6.46 15.72 15.94
N THR A 49 -5.74 15.92 17.04
CA THR A 49 -6.24 15.61 18.38
C THR A 49 -5.77 16.66 19.37
N GLN A 50 -6.64 17.04 20.29
CA GLN A 50 -6.24 17.87 21.41
C GLN A 50 -5.56 17.00 22.47
N ILE A 51 -4.45 17.49 23.03
CA ILE A 51 -3.77 16.84 24.15
C ILE A 51 -4.49 17.29 25.42
N GLU A 52 -5.32 16.42 26.00
CA GLU A 52 -6.16 16.73 27.17
C GLU A 52 -5.36 17.34 28.34
N LYS A 53 -4.12 16.91 28.53
CA LYS A 53 -3.26 17.38 29.64
C LYS A 53 -2.75 18.81 29.49
N THR A 54 -2.62 19.32 28.26
CA THR A 54 -1.99 20.63 28.00
C THR A 54 -2.88 21.57 27.19
N GLY A 55 -4.02 21.09 26.69
CA GLY A 55 -4.91 21.84 25.81
C GLY A 55 -4.35 22.09 24.40
N HIS A 56 -3.09 21.73 24.13
CA HIS A 56 -2.46 21.94 22.83
C HIS A 56 -3.01 20.99 21.77
N TRP A 57 -3.15 21.50 20.55
CA TRP A 57 -3.52 20.71 19.40
C TRP A 57 -2.31 19.99 18.82
N ARG A 58 -2.38 18.66 18.77
CA ARG A 58 -1.44 17.84 18.02
C ARG A 58 -1.89 17.75 16.57
N ARG A 59 -0.97 18.12 15.67
CA ARG A 59 -1.17 18.05 14.23
C ARG A 59 -1.41 16.61 13.76
N ALA A 60 -2.20 16.47 12.70
CA ALA A 60 -2.32 15.19 12.01
C ALA A 60 -0.94 14.73 11.53
N HIS A 61 -0.65 13.44 11.70
CA HIS A 61 0.65 12.87 11.37
C HIS A 61 0.51 11.38 11.06
N PHE A 62 1.49 10.83 10.37
CA PHE A 62 1.66 9.40 10.18
C PHE A 62 2.53 8.80 11.29
N ARG A 63 2.15 7.58 11.70
CA ARG A 63 2.87 6.75 12.66
C ARG A 63 3.05 5.35 12.09
N HIS A 64 4.17 4.69 12.41
CA HIS A 64 4.31 3.26 12.12
C HIS A 64 3.27 2.45 12.88
N LEU A 65 2.69 1.45 12.20
CA LEU A 65 1.90 0.46 12.91
C LEU A 65 2.81 -0.21 13.94
N PRO A 66 2.37 -0.33 15.21
CA PRO A 66 3.07 -1.16 16.18
C PRO A 66 3.18 -2.56 15.58
N LYS A 67 4.37 -3.18 15.63
CA LYS A 67 4.55 -4.56 15.16
C LYS A 67 3.63 -5.46 15.98
N PRO A 68 2.54 -6.01 15.42
CA PRO A 68 1.73 -6.91 16.20
C PRO A 68 2.41 -8.27 16.03
N SER A 69 2.91 -8.82 17.13
CA SER A 69 3.50 -10.17 17.16
C SER A 69 2.63 -11.19 16.41
N ASN A 70 1.30 -11.04 16.51
CA ASN A 70 0.33 -11.94 15.89
C ASN A 70 -0.17 -11.52 14.49
N LEU A 71 -0.16 -10.23 14.13
CA LEU A 71 -0.63 -9.78 12.81
C LEU A 71 0.33 -10.21 11.70
N THR A 72 1.63 -10.27 12.00
CA THR A 72 2.65 -10.77 11.07
C THR A 72 2.36 -12.22 10.68
N ARG A 73 1.90 -13.05 11.62
CA ARG A 73 1.52 -14.44 11.37
C ARG A 73 0.32 -14.55 10.43
N VAL A 74 -0.77 -13.84 10.73
CA VAL A 74 -1.99 -13.84 9.90
C VAL A 74 -1.69 -13.32 8.49
N GLN A 75 -0.88 -12.27 8.38
CA GLN A 75 -0.50 -11.71 7.08
C GLN A 75 0.34 -12.68 6.26
N ASN A 76 1.24 -13.42 6.92
CA ASN A 76 2.03 -14.47 6.28
C ASN A 76 1.14 -15.64 5.84
N GLU A 77 0.17 -16.06 6.66
CA GLU A 77 -0.77 -17.14 6.32
C GLU A 77 -1.65 -16.76 5.11
N VAL A 78 -2.22 -15.54 5.10
CA VAL A 78 -2.98 -15.02 3.96
C VAL A 78 -2.12 -14.91 2.71
N THR A 79 -0.87 -14.43 2.83
CA THR A 79 0.04 -14.33 1.68
C THR A 79 0.35 -15.71 1.09
N LYS A 80 0.64 -16.70 1.96
CA LYS A 80 0.87 -18.09 1.55
C LYS A 80 -0.36 -18.69 0.89
N GLU A 81 -1.57 -18.42 1.39
CA GLU A 81 -2.81 -18.89 0.79
C GLU A 81 -3.04 -18.27 -0.59
N ILE A 82 -2.80 -16.95 -0.75
CA ILE A 82 -2.88 -16.26 -2.04
C ILE A 82 -1.87 -16.85 -3.02
N GLU A 83 -0.63 -17.05 -2.61
CA GLU A 83 0.42 -17.65 -3.44
C GLU A 83 0.07 -19.08 -3.84
N ARG A 84 -0.45 -19.89 -2.90
CA ARG A 84 -0.97 -21.23 -3.18
C ARG A 84 -2.12 -21.19 -4.18
N ARG A 85 -3.11 -20.31 -4.01
CA ARG A 85 -4.22 -20.15 -4.95
C ARG A 85 -3.74 -19.72 -6.32
N ASN A 86 -2.81 -18.78 -6.40
CA ASN A 86 -2.25 -18.32 -7.67
C ASN A 86 -1.43 -19.42 -8.36
N SER A 87 -0.70 -20.23 -7.59
CA SER A 87 0.03 -21.39 -8.12
C SER A 87 -0.89 -22.54 -8.53
N ALA A 88 -2.01 -22.75 -7.84
CA ALA A 88 -3.01 -23.77 -8.14
C ALA A 88 -3.93 -23.38 -9.30
N LYS A 89 -4.08 -22.07 -9.55
CA LYS A 89 -4.61 -21.51 -10.80
C LYS A 89 -3.57 -21.74 -11.90
N SER A 90 -3.39 -22.98 -12.32
CA SER A 90 -2.63 -23.29 -13.54
C SER A 90 -3.28 -22.55 -14.70
N GLU A 91 -2.62 -21.50 -15.18
CA GLU A 91 -3.06 -20.76 -16.34
C GLU A 91 -3.06 -21.68 -17.56
N SER A 92 -4.15 -21.70 -18.32
CA SER A 92 -4.19 -22.43 -19.58
C SER A 92 -3.06 -21.96 -20.49
N VAL A 93 -2.44 -22.89 -21.22
CA VAL A 93 -1.35 -22.62 -22.18
C VAL A 93 -1.72 -21.48 -23.14
N ARG A 94 -3.00 -21.36 -23.53
CA ARG A 94 -3.50 -20.28 -24.39
C ARG A 94 -3.45 -18.90 -23.71
N HIS A 95 -3.87 -18.80 -22.45
CA HIS A 95 -3.85 -17.54 -21.70
C HIS A 95 -2.42 -17.06 -21.45
N LYS A 96 -1.50 -17.99 -21.14
CA LYS A 96 -0.09 -17.67 -20.97
C LYS A 96 0.51 -17.08 -22.25
N LYS A 97 0.31 -17.73 -23.40
CA LYS A 97 0.78 -17.22 -24.70
C LYS A 97 0.21 -15.83 -25.02
N ALA A 98 -1.09 -15.62 -24.78
CA ALA A 98 -1.72 -14.32 -25.03
C ALA A 98 -1.07 -13.19 -24.21
N LYS A 99 -0.81 -13.43 -22.91
CA LYS A 99 -0.10 -12.46 -22.06
C LYS A 99 1.33 -12.21 -22.50
N GLU A 100 2.06 -13.24 -22.92
CA GLU A 100 3.44 -13.10 -23.42
C GLU A 100 3.49 -12.25 -24.70
N HIS A 101 2.55 -12.45 -25.64
CA HIS A 101 2.43 -11.60 -26.83
C HIS A 101 2.13 -10.14 -26.47
N LEU A 102 1.15 -9.91 -25.57
CA LEU A 102 0.82 -8.56 -25.11
C LEU A 102 2.01 -7.88 -24.41
N ALA A 103 2.70 -8.59 -23.53
CA ALA A 103 3.88 -8.07 -22.84
C ALA A 103 5.01 -7.73 -23.81
N THR A 104 5.21 -8.54 -24.85
CA THR A 104 6.21 -8.28 -25.90
C THR A 104 5.85 -7.05 -26.72
N TYR A 105 4.59 -6.91 -27.11
CA TYR A 105 4.09 -5.73 -27.84
C TYR A 105 4.23 -4.44 -27.02
N LEU A 106 3.82 -4.47 -25.75
CA LEU A 106 3.95 -3.32 -24.85
C LEU A 106 5.42 -2.93 -24.62
N LYS A 107 6.33 -3.91 -24.50
CA LYS A 107 7.77 -3.64 -24.39
C LYS A 107 8.31 -2.94 -25.63
N LYS A 108 7.89 -3.36 -26.83
CA LYS A 108 8.31 -2.73 -28.09
C LYS A 108 7.86 -1.27 -28.13
N LEU A 109 6.58 -1.00 -27.82
CA LEU A 109 6.05 0.36 -27.75
C LEU A 109 6.85 1.26 -26.81
N LEU A 110 7.20 0.75 -25.63
CA LEU A 110 7.99 1.50 -24.63
C LEU A 110 9.47 1.65 -24.98
N SER A 111 9.99 0.85 -25.92
CA SER A 111 11.39 0.93 -26.39
C SER A 111 11.56 1.70 -27.68
N GLU A 112 10.46 2.00 -28.37
CA GLU A 112 10.42 2.84 -29.59
C GLU A 112 10.14 4.32 -29.28
N GLU A 113 9.99 4.68 -28.00
CA GLU A 113 10.11 6.04 -27.44
C GLU A 113 11.54 6.31 -26.94
#